data_AF-A0A7G8P6Q5-F1
#
_entry.id   AF-A0A7G8P6Q5-F1
#
_cell.length_a   1.000
_cell.length_b   1.000
_cell.length_c   1.000
_cell.angle_alpha   90.00
_cell.angle_beta   90.00
_cell.angle_gamma   90.00
#
_symmetry.space_group_name_H-M   'P 1'
#
loop_
_entity.id
_entity.type
_entity.pdbx_description
1 polymer ?
#
loop_
_entity_poly.entity_id
_entity_poly.type
_entity_poly.pdbx_seq_one_letter_code
_entity_poly.pdbx_strand_id
1 'polypeptide(L)' 'MTRRAGGADFAQWADSVLAGTGWSAASMREAAQCGRADLATAALADGFAAAARGLADAGECVDGAA' A
#
# COMPACT_ATOMS: atom_id res chain seq x y z
N MET A 1 -3.15 22.85 -9.97
CA MET A 1 -1.85 22.18 -10.21
C MET A 1 -1.28 21.75 -8.86
N THR A 2 -1.63 20.57 -8.38
CA THR A 2 -1.09 20.07 -7.12
C THR A 2 0.29 19.50 -7.41
N ARG A 3 1.34 20.30 -7.19
CA ARG A 3 2.73 19.83 -7.24
C ARG A 3 2.82 18.68 -6.24
N ARG A 4 2.97 17.44 -6.73
CA ARG A 4 3.24 16.31 -5.85
C ARG A 4 4.57 16.64 -5.17
N ALA A 5 4.52 16.84 -3.85
CA ALA A 5 5.70 17.02 -3.02
C ALA A 5 6.67 15.87 -3.36
N GLY A 6 7.92 16.20 -3.67
CA GLY A 6 8.92 15.19 -4.02
C GLY A 6 9.15 14.26 -2.83
N GLY A 7 9.75 13.10 -3.05
CA GLY A 7 10.03 12.15 -1.97
C GLY A 7 10.84 12.76 -0.81
N ALA A 8 11.67 13.76 -1.09
CA ALA A 8 12.43 14.52 -0.09
C ALA A 8 11.54 15.46 0.74
N ASP A 9 10.60 16.19 0.11
CA ASP A 9 9.64 17.05 0.82
C ASP A 9 8.75 16.23 1.77
N PHE A 10 8.33 15.04 1.33
CA PHE A 10 7.56 14.12 2.16
C PHE A 10 8.37 13.61 3.36
N ALA A 11 9.63 13.23 3.15
CA ALA A 11 10.49 12.75 4.23
C ALA A 11 10.72 13.85 5.28
N GLN A 12 10.96 15.08 4.86
CA GLN A 12 11.14 16.22 5.77
C GLN A 12 9.87 16.55 6.57
N TRP A 13 8.70 16.53 5.92
CA TRP A 13 7.42 16.69 6.61
C TRP A 13 7.20 15.55 7.62
N ALA A 14 7.42 14.30 7.23
CA ALA A 14 7.22 13.15 8.09
C ALA A 14 8.15 13.18 9.31
N ASP A 15 9.41 13.56 9.12
CA ASP A 15 10.37 13.71 10.22
C ASP A 15 9.95 14.82 11.19
N SER A 16 9.43 15.94 10.67
CA SER A 16 8.88 17.02 11.50
C SER A 16 7.65 16.60 12.31
N VAL A 17 6.80 15.71 11.78
CA VAL A 17 5.63 15.18 12.50
C VAL A 17 6.05 14.17 13.58
N LEU A 18 7.13 13.41 13.34
CA LEU A 18 7.62 12.36 14.24
C LEU A 18 8.63 12.90 15.27
N ALA A 19 9.06 14.15 15.17
CA ALA A 19 9.95 14.79 16.11
C ALA A 19 9.47 14.62 17.56
N GLY A 20 10.34 14.12 18.44
CA GLY A 20 10.04 13.87 19.85
C GLY A 20 9.40 12.52 20.17
N THR A 21 9.01 11.74 19.16
CA THR A 21 8.48 10.37 19.35
C THR A 21 9.60 9.32 19.40
N GLY A 22 10.82 9.68 18.98
CA GLY A 22 11.94 8.75 18.79
C GLY A 22 11.90 7.99 17.45
N TRP A 23 10.92 8.28 16.59
CA TRP A 23 10.79 7.69 15.26
C TRP A 23 11.26 8.66 14.18
N SER A 24 11.88 8.14 13.12
CA SER A 24 12.21 8.90 11.90
C SER A 24 11.41 8.37 10.71
N ALA A 25 11.31 9.17 9.65
CA ALA A 25 10.70 8.73 8.40
C ALA A 25 11.37 7.46 7.83
N ALA A 26 12.69 7.31 8.04
CA ALA A 26 13.43 6.11 7.66
C ALA A 26 13.03 4.90 8.52
N SER A 27 12.97 5.06 9.84
CA SER A 27 12.54 4.00 10.78
C SER A 27 11.11 3.53 10.49
N MET A 28 10.22 4.48 10.16
CA MET A 28 8.84 4.17 9.78
C MET A 28 8.77 3.44 8.44
N ARG A 29 9.60 3.82 7.46
CA ARG A 29 9.70 3.15 6.17
C ARG A 29 10.28 1.73 6.31
N GLU A 30 11.29 1.54 7.15
CA GLU A 30 11.85 0.23 7.48
C GLU A 30 10.82 -0.64 8.22
N ALA A 31 10.09 -0.09 9.20
CA ALA A 31 9.01 -0.81 9.88
C ALA A 31 7.87 -1.19 8.91
N ALA A 32 7.49 -0.31 7.99
CA ALA A 32 6.50 -0.60 6.96
C ALA A 32 6.97 -1.66 5.96
N GLN A 33 8.28 -1.74 5.68
CA GLN A 33 8.88 -2.79 4.86
C GLN A 33 9.01 -4.12 5.60
N CYS A 34 9.37 -4.10 6.89
CA CYS A 34 9.36 -5.27 7.77
C CYS A 34 7.95 -5.86 7.89
N GLY A 35 6.92 -5.01 8.02
CA GLY A 35 5.52 -5.43 7.96
C GLY A 35 5.06 -5.91 6.58
N ARG A 36 5.82 -5.64 5.52
CA ARG A 36 5.51 -6.15 4.16
C ARG A 36 6.05 -7.57 3.92
N ALA A 37 7.04 -7.99 4.71
CA ALA A 37 7.47 -9.39 4.79
C ALA A 37 6.56 -10.24 5.69
N ASP A 38 5.51 -9.64 6.26
CA ASP A 38 4.50 -10.34 7.03
C ASP A 38 3.61 -11.19 6.12
N LEU A 39 3.68 -12.51 6.32
CA LEU A 39 2.93 -13.50 5.55
C LEU A 39 1.42 -13.27 5.63
N ALA A 40 0.91 -12.69 6.72
CA ALA A 40 -0.50 -12.35 6.85
C ALA A 40 -0.89 -11.18 5.92
N THR A 41 -0.06 -10.15 5.82
CA THR A 41 -0.24 -9.06 4.84
C THR A 41 -0.15 -9.56 3.40
N ALA A 42 0.77 -10.49 3.11
CA ALA A 42 0.87 -11.12 1.80
C ALA A 42 -0.36 -11.98 1.46
N ALA A 43 -0.85 -12.78 2.41
CA ALA A 43 -2.05 -13.60 2.25
C ALA A 43 -3.30 -12.73 2.03
N LEU A 44 -3.40 -11.58 2.72
CA LEU A 44 -4.50 -10.64 2.53
C LEU A 44 -4.45 -10.02 1.12
N ALA A 45 -3.27 -9.59 0.67
CA ALA A 45 -3.08 -9.04 -0.67
C ALA A 45 -3.38 -10.06 -1.77
N ASP A 46 -2.97 -11.32 -1.60
CA ASP A 46 -3.28 -12.41 -2.52
C ASP A 46 -4.80 -12.70 -2.54
N GLY A 47 -5.45 -12.69 -1.38
CA GLY A 47 -6.91 -12.81 -1.27
C GLY A 47 -7.66 -11.72 -2.02
N PHE A 48 -7.23 -10.45 -1.93
CA PHE A 48 -7.81 -9.35 -2.71
C PHE A 48 -7.55 -9.50 -4.22
N ALA A 49 -6.36 -9.97 -4.62
CA ALA A 49 -6.07 -10.23 -6.03
C ALA A 49 -6.92 -11.39 -6.59
N ALA A 50 -7.13 -12.45 -5.82
CA ALA A 50 -8.00 -13.56 -6.18
C ALA A 50 -9.46 -13.12 -6.32
N ALA A 51 -9.95 -12.28 -5.39
CA ALA A 51 -11.30 -11.73 -5.46
C ALA A 51 -11.50 -10.83 -6.70
N ALA A 52 -10.52 -9.99 -7.05
CA ALA A 52 -10.58 -9.16 -8.24
C ALA A 52 -10.63 -10.00 -9.54
N ARG A 53 -9.87 -11.10 -9.59
CA ARG A 53 -9.91 -12.05 -10.71
C ARG A 53 -11.25 -12.75 -10.82
N GLY A 54 -11.82 -13.21 -9.70
CA GLY A 54 -13.15 -13.83 -9.68
C GLY A 54 -14.25 -12.85 -10.09
N LEU A 55 -14.12 -11.56 -9.74
CA LEU A 55 -15.05 -10.53 -10.19
C LEU A 55 -14.93 -10.24 -11.70
N ALA A 56 -13.71 -10.24 -12.24
CA ALA A 56 -13.48 -10.08 -13.68
C ALA A 56 -14.05 -11.28 -14.47
N ASP A 57 -13.75 -12.51 -14.05
CA ASP A 57 -14.25 -13.76 -14.64
C ASP A 57 -15.79 -13.83 -14.58
N ALA A 58 -16.39 -13.42 -13.45
CA ALA A 58 -17.85 -13.34 -13.34
C ALA A 58 -18.48 -12.30 -14.27
N GLY A 59 -17.78 -11.19 -14.55
CA GLY A 59 -18.19 -10.21 -15.56
C GLY A 59 -18.12 -10.80 -16.98
N GLU A 60 -17.07 -11.53 -17.29
CA GLU A 60 -16.88 -12.22 -18.58
C GLU A 60 -17.91 -13.33 -18.80
N CYS A 61 -18.31 -14.06 -17.75
CA CYS A 61 -19.41 -15.03 -17.81
C CYS A 61 -20.79 -14.37 -18.03
N VAL A 62 -20.99 -13.14 -17.54
CA VAL A 62 -22.24 -12.39 -17.75
C VAL A 62 -22.34 -11.85 -19.18
N ASP A 63 -21.22 -11.41 -19.76
CA ASP A 63 -21.15 -10.91 -21.15
C ASP A 63 -21.15 -12.03 -22.20
N GLY A 64 -20.73 -13.26 -21.84
CA GLY A 64 -20.78 -14.43 -22.72
C GLY A 64 -22.14 -15.15 -22.81
N ALA A 65 -23.13 -14.73 -22.03
CA ALA A 65 -24.47 -15.34 -21.98
C ALA A 65 -25.53 -14.59 -22.83
N ALA A 66 -25.12 -13.62 -23.65
CA ALA A 66 -26.00 -12.82 -24.52
C ALA A 66 -26.10 -13.38 -25.95
#